data_AF-A0A4Z0A7B1-F1
#
_entry.id   AF-A0A4Z0A7B1-F1
#
_cell.length_a   1.000
_cell.length_b   1.000
_cell.length_c   1.000
_cell.angle_alpha   90.00
_cell.angle_beta   90.00
_cell.angle_gamma   90.00
#
_symmetry.space_group_name_H-M   'P 1'
#
loop_
_entity.id
_entity.type
_entity.pdbx_description
1 polymer ?
#
loop_
_entity_poly.entity_id
_entity_poly.type
_entity_poly.pdbx_seq_one_letter_code
_entity_poly.pdbx_strand_id
1 'polypeptide(L)'
;MWTSGAGAGKSMIVQAINAGGITDTDFGIYYYNACVAQYNAPQQGWGRQYGGVSSDAECSELPSNLQAGCHWRWKWTGGDIDEWCRTTTYQQVNCPSQLTSTSGCTPASI
;
A
#
# COMPACT_ATOMS: atom_id res chain seq x y z
N MET A 1 -8.46 6.33 -9.75
CA MET A 1 -7.37 6.61 -10.71
C MET A 1 -6.44 7.64 -10.10
N TRP A 2 -5.13 7.48 -10.30
CA TRP A 2 -4.15 8.47 -9.85
C TRP A 2 -4.09 9.66 -10.80
N THR A 3 -4.00 10.87 -10.24
CA THR A 3 -4.04 12.13 -11.00
C THR A 3 -2.73 12.91 -10.97
N SER A 4 -1.74 12.46 -10.18
CA SER A 4 -0.44 13.11 -10.03
C SER A 4 0.69 12.07 -9.89
N GLY A 5 1.93 12.53 -9.95
CA GLY A 5 3.12 11.67 -9.79
C GLY A 5 3.41 10.76 -10.97
N ALA A 6 4.39 9.87 -10.80
CA ALA A 6 4.82 8.93 -11.85
C ALA A 6 3.74 7.91 -12.23
N GLY A 7 2.74 7.74 -11.36
CA GLY A 7 1.62 6.85 -11.60
C GLY A 7 0.36 7.54 -12.15
N ALA A 8 0.41 8.83 -12.48
CA ALA A 8 -0.72 9.55 -13.07
C ALA A 8 -1.31 8.81 -14.29
N GLY A 9 -2.63 8.71 -14.35
CA GLY A 9 -3.36 7.97 -15.39
C GLY A 9 -3.44 6.47 -15.18
N LYS A 10 -2.72 5.90 -14.20
CA LYS A 10 -2.87 4.49 -13.83
C LYS A 10 -4.09 4.29 -12.94
N SER A 11 -4.66 3.09 -13.03
CA SER A 11 -5.78 2.63 -12.20
C SER A 11 -5.38 1.37 -11.45
N MET A 12 -5.78 1.32 -10.18
CA MET A 12 -5.58 0.19 -9.28
C MET A 12 -6.92 -0.14 -8.64
N ILE A 13 -7.27 -1.43 -8.60
CA ILE A 13 -8.41 -1.93 -7.84
C ILE A 13 -7.87 -2.44 -6.51
N VAL A 14 -8.44 -1.94 -5.41
CA VAL A 14 -8.07 -2.31 -4.04
C VAL A 14 -9.27 -2.88 -3.30
N GLN A 15 -9.03 -3.77 -2.34
CA GLN A 15 -10.04 -4.23 -1.39
C GLN A 15 -9.71 -3.63 -0.03
N ALA A 16 -10.66 -2.93 0.58
CA ALA A 16 -10.50 -2.43 1.94
C ALA A 16 -10.53 -3.61 2.93
N ILE A 17 -9.43 -3.81 3.66
CA ILE A 17 -9.27 -4.89 4.66
C ILE A 17 -9.06 -4.36 6.09
N ASN A 18 -8.99 -3.05 6.25
CA ASN A 18 -8.85 -2.37 7.54
C ASN A 18 -9.52 -0.99 7.46
N ALA A 19 -9.93 -0.45 8.61
CA ALA A 19 -10.36 0.94 8.76
C ALA A 19 -9.38 1.70 9.65
N GLY A 20 -8.97 2.90 9.24
CA GLY A 20 -7.99 3.73 9.97
C GLY A 20 -8.39 5.21 9.96
N GLY A 21 -8.13 5.91 11.06
CA GLY A 21 -8.65 7.25 11.37
C GLY A 21 -7.97 8.41 10.63
N ILE A 22 -8.07 8.43 9.30
CA ILE A 22 -7.87 9.64 8.50
C ILE A 22 -9.08 9.70 7.56
N THR A 23 -9.78 10.84 7.58
CA THR A 23 -11.00 11.23 6.83
C THR A 23 -11.50 10.26 5.75
N ASP A 24 -12.82 10.07 5.66
CA ASP A 24 -13.61 9.13 4.81
C ASP A 24 -13.20 8.86 3.35
N THR A 25 -12.16 9.53 2.82
CA THR A 25 -11.68 9.45 1.44
C THR A 25 -10.24 8.95 1.27
N ASP A 26 -9.51 8.66 2.35
CA ASP A 26 -8.08 8.33 2.26
C ASP A 26 -7.79 6.83 2.32
N PHE A 27 -6.98 6.34 1.36
CA PHE A 27 -6.33 5.03 1.44
C PHE A 27 -4.86 5.24 1.78
N GLY A 28 -4.45 4.80 2.97
CA GLY A 28 -3.07 4.91 3.45
C GLY A 28 -2.53 3.59 3.96
N ILE A 29 -1.21 3.39 3.82
CA ILE A 29 -0.48 2.35 4.54
C ILE A 29 -0.04 3.00 5.86
N TYR A 30 -0.77 2.74 6.94
CA TYR A 30 -0.46 3.31 8.24
C TYR A 30 0.50 2.42 9.04
N TYR A 31 1.44 3.04 9.74
CA TYR A 31 2.41 2.34 10.59
C TYR A 31 1.83 2.11 11.99
N TYR A 32 1.65 0.85 12.36
CA TYR A 32 1.72 0.43 13.75
C TYR A 32 2.99 -0.39 13.93
N ASN A 33 3.66 -0.22 15.08
CA ASN A 33 4.96 -0.83 15.38
C ASN A 33 4.90 -2.37 15.60
N ALA A 34 3.95 -3.06 14.97
CA ALA A 34 3.81 -4.51 15.03
C ALA A 34 4.93 -5.23 14.27
N CYS A 35 5.56 -4.59 13.27
CA CYS A 35 6.66 -5.17 12.50
C CYS A 35 7.89 -5.49 13.36
N VAL A 36 8.14 -4.73 14.44
CA VAL A 36 9.20 -5.05 15.40
C VAL A 36 8.92 -6.41 16.05
N ALA A 37 7.70 -6.64 16.52
CA ALA A 37 7.34 -7.91 17.15
C ALA A 37 7.28 -9.08 16.15
N GLN A 38 6.77 -8.84 14.93
CA GLN A 38 6.55 -9.89 13.93
C GLN A 38 7.82 -10.30 13.18
N TYR A 39 8.69 -9.33 12.87
CA TYR A 39 9.84 -9.51 11.99
C TYR A 39 11.17 -9.08 12.60
N ASN A 40 11.20 -8.70 13.89
CA ASN A 40 12.37 -8.14 14.54
C ASN A 40 12.94 -6.94 13.76
N ALA A 41 12.04 -6.14 13.18
CA ALA A 41 12.38 -4.92 12.46
C ALA A 41 13.05 -3.89 13.39
N PRO A 42 13.75 -2.87 12.86
CA PRO A 42 14.21 -1.74 13.66
C PRO A 42 13.04 -1.04 14.36
N GLN A 43 13.29 -0.38 15.49
CA GLN A 43 12.24 0.25 16.32
C GLN A 43 11.37 1.29 15.55
N GLN A 44 11.94 1.87 14.49
CA GLN A 44 11.30 2.87 13.63
C GLN A 44 10.74 2.27 12.32
N GLY A 45 10.79 0.94 12.16
CA GLY A 45 10.56 0.27 10.87
C GLY A 45 11.78 0.32 9.94
N TRP A 46 11.60 -0.14 8.69
CA TRP A 46 12.62 -0.02 7.64
C TRP A 46 12.54 1.36 6.98
N GLY A 47 13.67 2.06 6.92
CA GLY A 47 13.75 3.43 6.39
C GLY A 47 13.18 4.49 7.35
N ARG A 48 12.39 5.42 6.82
CA ARG A 48 11.78 6.52 7.58
C ARG A 48 10.56 6.02 8.37
N GLN A 49 10.35 6.59 9.57
CA GLN A 49 9.17 6.30 10.39
C GLN A 49 7.84 6.54 9.64
N TYR A 50 7.80 7.57 8.79
CA TYR A 50 6.71 7.83 7.85
C TYR A 50 7.27 7.75 6.43
N GLY A 51 6.64 6.93 5.59
CA GLY A 51 7.06 6.67 4.21
C GLY A 51 8.03 5.51 4.00
N GLY A 52 8.58 4.94 5.08
CA GLY A 52 9.42 3.74 5.01
C GLY A 52 10.70 3.94 4.20
N VAL A 53 11.10 2.90 3.48
CA VAL A 53 12.29 2.89 2.60
C VAL A 53 12.27 4.03 1.57
N SER A 54 13.43 4.47 1.11
CA SER A 54 13.61 5.60 0.20
C SER A 54 14.09 5.22 -1.20
N SER A 55 14.40 3.94 -1.41
CA SER A 55 14.81 3.41 -2.73
C SER A 55 14.36 1.96 -2.96
N ASP A 56 14.36 1.51 -4.23
CA ASP A 56 14.09 0.10 -4.60
C ASP A 56 15.13 -0.87 -4.04
N ALA A 57 16.37 -0.39 -3.85
CA ALA A 57 17.46 -1.20 -3.31
C ALA A 57 17.24 -1.56 -1.82
N GLU A 58 16.68 -0.64 -1.04
CA GLU A 58 16.36 -0.84 0.37
C GLU A 58 15.26 -1.90 0.58
N CYS A 59 14.52 -2.29 -0.47
CA CYS A 59 13.61 -3.43 -0.37
C CYS A 59 14.31 -4.73 0.03
N SER A 60 15.63 -4.84 -0.19
CA SER A 60 16.43 -5.98 0.29
C SER A 60 16.55 -6.07 1.81
N GLU A 61 16.28 -4.99 2.54
CA GLU A 61 16.29 -4.97 4.01
C GLU A 61 15.03 -5.61 4.62
N LEU A 62 13.97 -5.74 3.82
CA LEU A 62 12.71 -6.33 4.25
C LEU A 62 12.75 -7.87 4.16
N PRO A 63 11.98 -8.57 4.99
CA PRO A 63 11.73 -10.00 4.88
C PRO A 63 11.31 -10.41 3.46
N SER A 64 11.79 -11.56 2.98
CA SER A 64 11.58 -12.02 1.59
C SER A 64 10.12 -12.04 1.16
N ASN A 65 9.19 -12.35 2.07
CA ASN A 65 7.76 -12.37 1.82
C ASN A 65 7.14 -10.97 1.62
N LEU A 66 7.83 -9.89 1.99
CA LEU A 66 7.39 -8.49 1.83
C LEU A 66 8.06 -7.79 0.64
N GLN A 67 9.17 -8.31 0.14
CA GLN A 67 9.98 -7.66 -0.90
C GLN A 67 9.21 -7.44 -2.21
N ALA A 68 8.35 -8.38 -2.60
CA ALA A 68 7.55 -8.25 -3.83
C ALA A 68 6.63 -7.01 -3.79
N GLY A 69 5.97 -6.78 -2.65
CA GLY A 69 5.14 -5.59 -2.43
C GLY A 69 5.97 -4.31 -2.35
N CYS A 70 7.16 -4.37 -1.75
CA CYS A 70 8.09 -3.24 -1.71
C CYS A 70 8.53 -2.82 -3.12
N HIS A 71 8.98 -3.77 -3.93
CA HIS A 71 9.40 -3.51 -5.32
C HIS A 71 8.25 -3.01 -6.20
N TRP A 72 7.00 -3.43 -5.95
CA TRP A 72 5.83 -2.92 -6.66
C TRP A 72 5.71 -1.39 -6.54
N ARG A 73 6.00 -0.83 -5.35
CA ARG A 73 6.00 0.61 -5.07
C ARG A 73 7.06 1.39 -5.85
N TRP A 74 8.04 0.75 -6.43
CA TRP A 74 9.04 1.43 -7.24
C TRP A 74 8.81 1.20 -8.72
N LYS A 75 8.44 -0.03 -9.08
CA LYS A 75 8.36 -0.48 -10.47
C LYS A 75 7.04 -0.14 -11.14
N TRP A 76 5.91 -0.33 -10.44
CA TRP A 76 4.59 -0.10 -11.05
C TRP A 76 4.11 1.34 -10.84
N THR A 77 4.27 1.84 -9.61
CA THR A 77 3.81 3.17 -9.22
C THR A 77 4.79 4.27 -9.62
N GLY A 78 6.08 3.92 -9.72
CA GLY A 78 7.14 4.80 -10.19
C GLY A 78 7.79 5.68 -9.11
N GLY A 79 7.65 5.37 -7.81
CA GLY A 79 8.33 6.14 -6.77
C GLY A 79 7.62 6.21 -5.44
N ASP A 80 8.05 7.19 -4.64
CA ASP A 80 7.42 7.56 -3.38
C ASP A 80 5.99 8.07 -3.62
N ILE A 81 5.01 7.39 -3.03
CA ILE A 81 3.57 7.62 -3.29
C ILE A 81 2.90 8.44 -2.19
N ASP A 82 3.62 8.81 -1.13
CA ASP A 82 3.04 9.44 0.08
C ASP A 82 2.33 10.76 -0.20
N GLU A 83 2.79 11.51 -1.21
CA GLU A 83 2.16 12.77 -1.62
C GLU A 83 1.09 12.59 -2.70
N TRP A 84 1.19 11.52 -3.50
CA TRP A 84 0.36 11.31 -4.70
C TRP A 84 -1.00 10.68 -4.39
N CYS A 85 -1.09 9.91 -3.29
CA CYS A 85 -2.34 9.24 -2.91
C CYS A 85 -3.49 10.23 -2.61
N ARG A 86 -3.18 11.46 -2.18
CA ARG A 86 -4.17 12.50 -1.81
C ARG A 86 -4.97 13.07 -2.97
N THR A 87 -4.52 12.89 -4.21
CA THR A 87 -5.21 13.41 -5.40
C THR A 87 -5.96 12.31 -6.17
N THR A 88 -6.14 11.13 -5.59
CA THR A 88 -6.76 9.97 -6.24
C THR A 88 -8.28 10.10 -6.33
N THR A 89 -8.87 9.68 -7.45
CA THR A 89 -10.32 9.49 -7.59
C THR A 89 -10.71 8.04 -7.31
N TYR A 90 -11.84 7.83 -6.63
CA TYR A 90 -12.33 6.50 -6.27
C TYR A 90 -13.67 6.19 -6.91
N GLN A 91 -13.84 4.94 -7.30
CA GLN A 91 -15.11 4.39 -7.77
C GLN A 91 -15.25 2.99 -7.20
N GLN A 92 -16.38 2.72 -6.55
CA GLN A 92 -16.67 1.38 -6.06
C GLN A 92 -16.95 0.43 -7.23
N VAL A 93 -16.37 -0.77 -7.17
CA VAL A 93 -16.54 -1.82 -8.18
C VAL A 93 -16.76 -3.16 -7.49
N ASN A 94 -17.32 -4.12 -8.21
CA ASN A 94 -17.39 -5.50 -7.74
C ASN A 94 -15.98 -6.06 -7.53
N CYS A 95 -15.74 -6.65 -6.35
CA CYS A 95 -14.41 -7.17 -5.98
C CYS A 95 -14.00 -8.33 -6.91
N PRO A 96 -12.88 -8.22 -7.64
CA PRO A 96 -12.36 -9.31 -8.45
C PRO A 96 -11.96 -10.51 -7.60
N SER A 97 -12.08 -11.72 -8.15
CA SER A 97 -11.75 -12.96 -7.46
C SER A 97 -10.29 -13.04 -6.99
N GLN A 98 -9.37 -12.34 -7.68
CA GLN A 98 -7.96 -12.24 -7.32
C GLN A 98 -7.76 -11.56 -5.95
N LEU A 99 -8.61 -10.58 -5.60
CA LEU A 99 -8.54 -9.92 -4.30
C LEU A 99 -9.24 -10.76 -3.22
N THR A 100 -10.44 -11.26 -3.51
CA THR A 100 -11.24 -12.00 -2.52
C THR A 100 -10.64 -13.36 -2.17
N SER A 101 -9.97 -14.03 -3.11
CA SER A 101 -9.23 -15.27 -2.83
C SER A 101 -8.00 -15.04 -1.95
N THR A 102 -7.36 -13.88 -2.07
CA THR A 102 -6.19 -13.51 -1.25
C THR A 102 -6.63 -13.12 0.17
N SER A 103 -7.70 -12.34 0.31
CA SER A 103 -8.19 -11.87 1.62
C SER A 103 -9.06 -12.89 2.34
N GLY A 104 -9.64 -13.86 1.63
CA GLY A 104 -10.67 -14.75 2.16
C GLY A 104 -12.02 -14.08 2.41
N CYS A 105 -12.18 -12.81 2.01
CA CYS A 105 -13.41 -12.02 2.21
C CYS A 105 -14.06 -11.68 0.87
N THR A 106 -15.29 -12.13 0.68
CA THR A 106 -16.11 -11.78 -0.50
C THR A 106 -17.29 -10.92 -0.05
N PRO A 107 -17.29 -9.60 -0.33
CA PRO A 107 -18.41 -8.74 0.00
C PRO A 107 -19.61 -9.02 -0.92
N ALA A 108 -20.79 -8.54 -0.52
CA ALA A 108 -21.97 -8.56 -1.38
C ALA A 108 -21.71 -7.78 -2.68
N SER A 109 -22.24 -8.28 -3.79
CA SER A 109 -22.14 -7.61 -5.09
C SER A 109 -22.95 -6.32 -5.12
N ILE A 110 -22.45 -5.34 -5.88
CA ILE A 110 -23.09 -4.05 -6.16
C ILE A 110 -23.61 -4.00 -7.60
#